data_AF-A0ABD6U8A7-F1
#
_entry.id   AF-A0ABD6U8A7-F1
#
_cell.length_a   1.000
_cell.length_b   1.000
_cell.length_c   1.000
_cell.angle_alpha   90.00
_cell.angle_beta   90.00
_cell.angle_gamma   90.00
#
_symmetry.space_group_name_H-M   'P 1'
#
loop_
_entity.id
_entity.type
_entity.pdbx_description
1 polymer ?
#
loop_
_entity_poly.entity_id
_entity_poly.type
_entity_poly.pdbx_seq_one_letter_code
_entity_poly.pdbx_strand_id
1 'polypeptide(L)'
;MAAKKKADQQASPKKTPLNDTTAEAQRARLLERLQREPVSTIVARGEMNIMMPAARVKELREAGHPIKTHRITSTDERGRTHHGVALYYLGASVPEVPA
;
A
#
# COMPACT_ATOMS: atom_id res chain seq x y z
N MET A 1 2.15 40.27 0.82
CA MET A 1 3.12 39.45 0.06
C MET A 1 2.52 38.08 -0.15
N ALA A 2 2.57 37.56 -1.38
CA ALA A 2 1.71 36.49 -1.88
C ALA A 2 1.96 35.11 -1.24
N ALA A 3 0.87 34.43 -0.88
CA ALA A 3 0.89 33.03 -0.47
C ALA A 3 1.25 32.14 -1.66
N LYS A 4 2.34 31.39 -1.52
CA LYS A 4 2.86 30.46 -2.53
C LYS A 4 1.91 29.26 -2.60
N LYS A 5 1.05 29.22 -3.62
CA LYS A 5 0.26 28.03 -3.97
C LYS A 5 1.22 26.88 -4.24
N LYS A 6 1.15 25.82 -3.44
CA LYS A 6 1.77 24.53 -3.79
C LYS A 6 0.88 23.90 -4.84
N ALA A 7 1.44 23.62 -6.01
CA ALA A 7 0.76 22.84 -7.03
C ALA A 7 0.74 21.38 -6.56
N ASP A 8 -0.45 20.83 -6.34
CA ASP A 8 -0.65 19.38 -6.29
C ASP A 8 -0.33 18.84 -7.68
N GLN A 9 0.92 18.43 -7.90
CA GLN A 9 1.28 17.65 -9.06
C GLN A 9 0.58 16.30 -8.91
N GLN A 10 -0.57 16.16 -9.56
CA GLN A 10 -1.12 14.84 -9.87
C GLN A 10 -0.16 14.17 -10.85
N ALA A 11 0.87 13.52 -10.31
CA ALA A 11 1.68 12.60 -11.07
C ALA A 11 0.78 11.45 -11.51
N SER A 12 0.57 11.34 -12.82
CA SER A 12 0.03 10.12 -13.42
C SER A 12 0.81 8.92 -12.87
N PRO A 13 0.16 7.78 -12.57
CA PRO A 13 0.85 6.63 -12.01
C PRO A 13 1.86 6.11 -13.04
N LYS A 14 3.10 6.58 -12.93
CA LYS A 14 4.23 5.98 -13.62
C LYS A 14 4.38 4.61 -13.00
N LYS A 15 4.19 3.56 -13.81
CA LYS A 15 4.56 2.20 -13.41
C LYS A 15 6.05 2.21 -13.09
N THR A 16 6.41 2.19 -11.83
CA THR A 16 7.82 2.19 -11.41
C THR A 16 8.32 0.75 -11.42
N PRO A 17 9.54 0.51 -11.93
CA PRO A 17 10.08 -0.84 -11.99
C PRO A 17 10.38 -1.36 -10.57
N LEU A 18 10.29 -2.67 -10.35
CA LEU A 18 10.45 -3.29 -9.01
C LEU A 18 11.85 -3.11 -8.40
N ASN A 19 12.86 -2.84 -9.22
CA ASN A 19 14.23 -2.58 -8.77
C ASN A 19 14.44 -1.13 -8.28
N ASP A 20 13.49 -0.23 -8.53
CA ASP A 20 13.49 1.10 -7.94
C ASP A 20 13.02 1.01 -6.49
N THR A 21 13.96 1.16 -5.57
CA THR A 21 13.76 1.04 -4.12
C THR A 21 13.50 2.37 -3.44
N THR A 22 13.39 3.47 -4.20
CA THR A 22 13.06 4.78 -3.64
C THR A 22 11.71 4.76 -2.92
N ALA A 23 11.56 5.59 -1.90
CA ALA A 23 10.31 5.67 -1.13
C ALA A 23 9.12 6.08 -2.02
N GLU A 24 9.35 7.00 -2.96
CA GLU A 24 8.34 7.44 -3.92
C GLU A 24 7.89 6.28 -4.82
N ALA A 25 8.82 5.53 -5.41
CA ALA A 25 8.49 4.40 -6.25
C ALA A 25 7.72 3.31 -5.49
N GLN A 26 8.11 3.00 -4.26
CA GLN A 26 7.40 2.05 -3.39
C GLN A 26 5.99 2.52 -3.05
N ARG A 27 5.78 3.80 -2.72
CA ARG A 27 4.44 4.37 -2.49
C ARG A 27 3.56 4.27 -3.73
N ALA A 28 4.10 4.64 -4.90
CA ALA A 28 3.37 4.60 -6.15
C ALA A 28 2.88 3.19 -6.49
N ARG A 29 3.75 2.16 -6.39
CA ARG A 29 3.35 0.77 -6.63
C ARG A 29 2.33 0.27 -5.62
N LEU A 30 2.53 0.60 -4.33
CA LEU A 30 1.61 0.20 -3.28
C LEU A 30 0.21 0.77 -3.52
N LEU A 31 0.14 2.06 -3.87
CA LEU A 31 -1.11 2.71 -4.19
C LEU A 31 -1.77 2.11 -5.44
N GLU A 32 -1.02 1.87 -6.51
CA GLU A 32 -1.53 1.24 -7.74
C GLU A 32 -2.14 -0.13 -7.45
N ARG A 33 -1.48 -0.96 -6.62
CA ARG A 33 -2.00 -2.27 -6.22
C ARG A 33 -3.25 -2.13 -5.35
N LEU A 34 -3.24 -1.22 -4.37
CA LEU A 34 -4.39 -0.97 -3.48
C LEU A 34 -5.63 -0.44 -4.20
N GLN A 35 -5.47 0.21 -5.35
CA GLN A 35 -6.58 0.62 -6.22
C GLN A 35 -7.26 -0.56 -6.91
N ARG A 36 -6.58 -1.71 -7.02
CA ARG A 36 -7.12 -2.92 -7.66
C ARG A 36 -7.64 -3.92 -6.64
N GLU A 37 -6.88 -4.14 -5.56
CA GLU A 37 -7.21 -5.14 -4.55
C GLU A 37 -6.56 -4.85 -3.18
N PRO A 38 -7.10 -5.42 -2.10
CA PRO A 38 -6.44 -5.41 -0.80
C PRO A 38 -5.04 -6.04 -0.84
N VAL A 39 -4.09 -5.47 -0.10
CA VAL A 39 -2.69 -5.91 -0.05
C VAL A 39 -2.29 -6.28 1.37
N SER A 40 -1.80 -7.49 1.56
CA SER A 40 -1.26 -7.91 2.86
C SER A 40 0.20 -7.46 3.02
N THR A 41 0.66 -7.33 4.27
CA THR A 41 2.08 -7.04 4.55
C THR A 41 3.03 -8.11 3.97
N ILE A 42 2.58 -9.36 3.86
CA ILE A 42 3.37 -10.46 3.28
C ILE A 42 3.55 -10.20 1.78
N VAL A 43 2.45 -9.95 1.05
CA VAL A 43 2.48 -9.63 -0.39
C VAL A 43 3.31 -8.38 -0.67
N ALA A 44 3.13 -7.31 0.13
CA ALA A 44 3.90 -6.09 -0.04
C ALA A 44 5.41 -6.30 0.14
N ARG A 45 5.84 -7.18 1.07
CA ARG A 45 7.25 -7.50 1.27
C ARG A 45 7.81 -8.42 0.18
N GLY A 46 7.09 -9.48 -0.16
CA GLY A 46 7.55 -10.53 -1.08
C GLY A 46 7.47 -10.09 -2.54
N GLU A 47 6.28 -9.72 -3.00
CA GLU A 47 6.02 -9.50 -4.42
C GLU A 47 6.34 -8.06 -4.87
N MET A 48 6.15 -7.08 -3.98
CA MET A 48 6.22 -5.66 -4.35
C MET A 48 7.57 -5.00 -4.03
N ASN A 49 8.50 -5.76 -3.44
CA ASN A 49 9.81 -5.28 -2.98
C ASN A 49 9.72 -4.04 -2.06
N ILE A 50 8.79 -4.08 -1.10
CA ILE A 50 8.60 -3.01 -0.11
C ILE A 50 9.12 -3.48 1.24
N MET A 51 10.29 -2.96 1.63
CA MET A 51 10.95 -3.34 2.88
C MET A 51 10.19 -2.88 4.14
N MET A 52 9.46 -1.76 4.07
CA MET A 52 8.72 -1.19 5.20
C MET A 52 7.27 -0.85 4.83
N PRO A 53 6.38 -1.86 4.61
CA PRO A 53 5.03 -1.60 4.12
C PRO A 53 4.21 -0.67 5.03
N ALA A 54 4.30 -0.86 6.34
CA ALA A 54 3.57 -0.02 7.29
C ALA A 54 3.97 1.47 7.21
N ALA A 55 5.25 1.77 6.96
CA ALA A 55 5.73 3.13 6.78
C ALA A 55 5.16 3.74 5.47
N ARG A 56 5.19 2.98 4.38
CA ARG A 56 4.61 3.42 3.09
C ARG A 56 3.11 3.67 3.18
N VAL A 57 2.36 2.82 3.90
CA VAL A 57 0.93 3.03 4.16
C VAL A 57 0.71 4.30 5.00
N LYS A 58 1.52 4.53 6.03
CA LYS A 58 1.44 5.75 6.85
C LYS A 58 1.63 6.99 5.98
N GLU A 59 2.65 7.02 5.14
CA GLU A 59 2.92 8.13 4.22
C GLU A 59 1.77 8.36 3.24
N LEU A 60 1.16 7.29 2.70
CA LEU A 60 0.01 7.40 1.81
C LEU A 60 -1.25 7.93 2.53
N ARG A 61 -1.46 7.57 3.80
CA ARG A 61 -2.54 8.15 4.62
C ARG A 61 -2.32 9.64 4.87
N GLU A 62 -1.09 10.03 5.18
CA GLU A 62 -0.71 11.43 5.34
C GLU A 62 -0.90 12.23 4.04
N ALA A 63 -0.72 11.58 2.89
CA ALA A 63 -1.04 12.14 1.58
C ALA A 63 -2.55 12.17 1.24
N GLY A 64 -3.43 11.70 2.15
CA GLY A 64 -4.88 11.78 1.99
C GLY A 64 -5.57 10.56 1.39
N HIS A 65 -4.85 9.45 1.16
CA HIS A 65 -5.48 8.22 0.67
C HIS A 65 -6.26 7.50 1.79
N PRO A 66 -7.53 7.11 1.58
CA PRO A 66 -8.38 6.53 2.62
C PRO A 66 -8.07 5.04 2.85
N ILE A 67 -6.83 4.70 3.20
CA ILE A 67 -6.38 3.30 3.38
C ILE A 67 -6.78 2.80 4.77
N LYS A 68 -7.65 1.79 4.82
CA LYS A 68 -8.03 1.06 6.03
C LYS A 68 -7.12 -0.16 6.25
N THR A 69 -7.15 -0.70 7.47
CA THR A 69 -6.40 -1.92 7.82
C THR A 69 -7.33 -2.90 8.52
N HIS A 70 -7.29 -4.15 8.09
CA HIS A 70 -7.91 -5.28 8.78
C HIS A 70 -6.82 -6.28 9.21
N ARG A 71 -7.06 -7.06 10.26
CA ARG A 71 -6.13 -8.09 10.73
C ARG A 71 -6.62 -9.45 10.28
N ILE A 72 -5.77 -10.15 9.52
CA ILE A 72 -6.05 -11.50 9.01
C ILE A 72 -5.05 -12.51 9.55
N THR A 73 -5.42 -13.78 9.50
CA THR A 73 -4.46 -14.89 9.55
C THR A 73 -4.08 -15.23 8.12
N SER A 74 -2.78 -15.30 7.81
CA SER A 74 -2.29 -15.58 6.46
C SER A 74 -1.09 -16.51 6.52
N THR A 75 -1.01 -17.45 5.58
CA THR A 75 0.14 -18.34 5.42
C THR A 75 1.12 -17.74 4.41
N ASP A 76 2.42 -17.82 4.70
CA ASP A 76 3.47 -17.40 3.76
C ASP A 76 3.79 -18.50 2.73
N GLU A 77 4.60 -18.17 1.72
CA GLU A 77 5.03 -19.09 0.66
C GLU A 77 5.82 -20.31 1.19
N ARG A 78 6.29 -20.25 2.44
CA ARG A 78 7.04 -21.32 3.11
C ARG A 78 6.14 -22.17 4.01
N GLY A 79 4.82 -22.01 3.91
CA GLY A 79 3.83 -22.77 4.68
C GLY A 79 3.70 -22.35 6.14
N ARG A 80 4.26 -21.21 6.56
CA ARG A 80 4.16 -20.73 7.95
C ARG A 80 2.94 -19.84 8.11
N THR A 81 2.10 -20.17 9.07
CA THR A 81 0.91 -19.38 9.41
C THR A 81 1.28 -18.21 10.32
N HIS A 82 0.85 -17.02 9.93
CA HIS A 82 1.05 -15.78 10.68
C HIS A 82 -0.31 -15.23 11.11
N HIS A 83 -0.50 -15.01 12.41
CA HIS A 83 -1.69 -14.38 12.96
C HIS A 83 -1.54 -12.86 13.03
N GLY A 84 -2.62 -12.13 12.76
CA GLY A 84 -2.65 -10.67 12.91
C GLY A 84 -1.88 -9.91 11.82
N VAL A 85 -1.71 -10.51 10.64
CA VAL A 85 -1.12 -9.86 9.46
C VAL A 85 -2.03 -8.70 9.04
N ALA A 86 -1.43 -7.55 8.76
CA ALA A 86 -2.18 -6.40 8.28
C ALA A 86 -2.58 -6.60 6.80
N LEU A 87 -3.86 -6.47 6.52
CA LEU A 87 -4.46 -6.37 5.19
C LEU A 87 -4.90 -4.93 4.97
N TYR A 88 -4.27 -4.25 4.02
CA TYR A 88 -4.53 -2.87 3.65
C TYR A 88 -5.52 -2.82 2.49
N TYR A 89 -6.49 -1.91 2.52
CA TYR A 89 -7.49 -1.73 1.45
C TYR A 89 -8.00 -0.28 1.39
N LEU A 90 -8.50 0.16 0.25
CA LEU A 90 -9.08 1.50 0.10
C LEU A 90 -10.51 1.53 0.66
N GLY A 91 -10.85 2.60 1.38
CA GLY A 91 -12.06 2.73 2.20
C GLY A 91 -13.40 2.70 1.45
N ALA A 92 -13.40 2.56 0.11
CA ALA A 92 -14.59 2.37 -0.73
C ALA A 92 -14.80 0.91 -1.16
N SER A 93 -13.79 0.03 -1.05
CA SER A 93 -13.92 -1.40 -1.29
C SER A 93 -14.10 -2.11 0.06
N VAL A 94 -15.32 -2.42 0.44
CA VAL A 94 -15.54 -3.40 1.52
C VAL A 94 -15.12 -4.76 0.95
N PRO A 95 -14.09 -5.44 1.50
CA PRO A 95 -13.85 -6.82 1.11
C PRO A 95 -15.03 -7.65 1.62
N GLU A 96 -15.83 -8.24 0.73
CA GLU A 96 -16.64 -9.40 1.10
C GLU A 96 -15.66 -10.48 1.56
N VAL A 97 -15.62 -10.70 2.87
CA VAL A 97 -14.87 -11.81 3.47
C VAL A 97 -15.81 -13.01 3.40
N PRO A 98 -15.53 -14.06 2.61
CA PRO A 98 -16.31 -15.28 2.70
C PRO A 98 -16.08 -15.91 4.09
N ALA A 99 -17.19 -16.32 4.70
CA ALA A 99 -17.26 -16.92 6.04
C ALA A 99 -16.50 -18.25 6.15
#